data_AF-A0A0J5FMK1-F1
#
_entry.id   AF-A0A0J5FMK1-F1
#
_cell.length_a   1.000
_cell.length_b   1.000
_cell.length_c   1.000
_cell.angle_alpha   90.00
_cell.angle_beta   90.00
_cell.angle_gamma   90.00
#
_symmetry.space_group_name_H-M   'P 1'
#
loop_
_entity.id
_entity.type
_entity.pdbx_description
1 polymer ?
#
loop_
_entity_poly.entity_id
_entity_poly.type
_entity_poly.pdbx_seq_one_letter_code
_entity_poly.pdbx_strand_id
1 'polypeptide(L)'
;MSAIEEFNKLSGETAGKEYLVFTLGDEEYGIEILKVQEIRGYDHVTRIANTPAFIKGITNLRGVIVPIIDLRIKFSQEGITYNDNTVVIVLNLLNRVVGIVVDGVSDVLSLKEDQICPAPEFAVTLSTEYLTGLGSLDERMLILVDIEKLLSSEEMALVDSVAKG
;
A
#
# COMPACT_ATOMS: atom_id res chain seq x y z
N MET A 1 -24.38 6.43 39.66
CA MET A 1 -23.69 5.98 38.43
C MET A 1 -24.52 6.49 37.28
N SER A 2 -23.96 7.39 36.49
CA SER A 2 -24.69 8.16 35.48
C SER A 2 -24.70 7.39 34.16
N ALA A 3 -25.78 7.50 33.37
CA ALA A 3 -25.85 6.98 31.99
C ALA A 3 -24.70 7.48 31.09
N ILE A 4 -24.01 8.55 31.51
CA ILE A 4 -22.81 9.11 30.88
C ILE A 4 -21.58 8.19 31.08
N GLU A 5 -21.50 7.45 32.19
CA GLU A 5 -20.43 6.48 32.44
C GLU A 5 -20.64 5.18 31.65
N GLU A 6 -21.89 4.79 31.37
CA GLU A 6 -22.21 3.68 30.45
C GLU A 6 -21.91 4.03 28.99
N PHE A 7 -22.16 5.27 28.56
CA PHE A 7 -21.84 5.72 27.20
C PHE A 7 -20.32 5.77 26.94
N ASN A 8 -19.52 6.12 27.97
CA ASN A 8 -18.06 6.08 27.90
C ASN A 8 -17.46 4.66 27.99
N LYS A 9 -18.26 3.65 28.36
CA LYS A 9 -17.85 2.24 28.32
C LYS A 9 -18.11 1.58 26.97
N LEU A 10 -19.00 2.13 26.14
CA LEU A 10 -19.22 1.68 24.76
C LEU A 10 -18.26 2.31 23.75
N SER A 11 -17.50 3.35 24.12
CA SER A 11 -16.46 3.96 23.26
C SER A 11 -15.06 3.36 23.47
N GLY A 12 -14.97 2.25 24.22
CA GLY A 12 -13.76 1.49 24.47
C GLY A 12 -13.63 0.21 23.63
N GLU A 13 -14.37 0.10 22.52
CA GLU A 13 -13.95 -0.82 21.45
C GLU A 13 -12.72 -0.19 20.81
N THR A 14 -11.54 -0.80 20.97
CA THR A 14 -10.35 -0.43 20.20
C THR A 14 -10.76 -0.44 18.73
N ALA A 15 -11.01 0.74 18.15
CA ALA A 15 -11.49 0.86 16.79
C ALA A 15 -10.42 0.23 15.90
N GLY A 16 -10.75 -0.92 15.30
CA GLY A 16 -9.82 -1.64 14.44
C GLY A 16 -9.35 -0.72 13.30
N LYS A 17 -8.07 -0.82 12.95
CA LYS A 17 -7.55 -0.11 11.78
C LYS A 17 -8.08 -0.79 10.53
N GLU A 18 -8.52 0.01 9.58
CA GLU A 18 -8.99 -0.49 8.29
C GLU A 18 -7.84 -0.54 7.28
N TYR A 19 -7.72 -1.68 6.62
CA TYR A 19 -6.69 -1.96 5.64
C TYR A 19 -7.32 -2.28 4.29
N LEU A 20 -6.82 -1.64 3.23
CA LEU A 20 -7.06 -2.10 1.87
C LEU A 20 -6.15 -3.29 1.59
N VAL A 21 -6.74 -4.41 1.24
CA VAL A 21 -6.03 -5.63 0.87
C VAL A 21 -5.85 -5.69 -0.64
N PHE A 22 -4.63 -5.98 -1.06
CA PHE A 22 -4.27 -6.17 -2.46
C PHE A 22 -3.34 -7.36 -2.63
N THR A 23 -3.25 -7.86 -3.85
CA THR A 23 -2.44 -9.02 -4.20
C THR A 23 -1.22 -8.63 -5.02
N LEU A 24 -0.12 -9.33 -4.76
CA LEU A 24 1.09 -9.34 -5.58
C LEU A 24 1.49 -10.81 -5.73
N GLY A 25 1.35 -11.37 -6.93
CA GLY A 25 1.48 -12.81 -7.13
C GLY A 25 0.49 -13.60 -6.27
N ASP A 26 0.99 -14.55 -5.49
CA ASP A 26 0.21 -15.41 -4.60
C ASP A 26 0.07 -14.87 -3.16
N GLU A 27 0.61 -13.67 -2.90
CA GLU A 27 0.67 -13.08 -1.56
C GLU A 27 -0.34 -11.93 -1.40
N GLU A 28 -0.96 -11.83 -0.22
CA GLU A 28 -1.86 -10.74 0.17
C GLU A 28 -1.14 -9.70 1.05
N TYR A 29 -1.27 -8.44 0.66
CA TYR A 29 -0.68 -7.30 1.34
C TYR A 29 -1.76 -6.33 1.80
N GLY A 30 -1.51 -5.66 2.92
CA GLY A 30 -2.41 -4.68 3.51
C GLY A 30 -1.73 -3.32 3.71
N ILE A 31 -2.44 -2.26 3.33
CA ILE A 31 -2.06 -0.86 3.63
C ILE A 31 -3.21 -0.14 4.29
N GLU A 32 -2.92 0.83 5.16
CA GLU A 32 -3.97 1.59 5.83
C GLU A 32 -4.87 2.31 4.82
N ILE A 33 -6.18 2.09 4.89
CA ILE A 33 -7.14 2.64 3.94
C ILE A 33 -7.13 4.18 3.92
N LEU A 34 -6.79 4.80 5.04
CA LEU A 34 -6.70 6.26 5.19
C LEU A 34 -5.62 6.89 4.30
N LYS A 35 -4.65 6.09 3.82
CA LYS A 35 -3.63 6.53 2.87
C LYS A 35 -4.09 6.40 1.41
N VAL A 36 -5.16 5.64 1.16
CA VAL A 36 -5.69 5.39 -0.18
C VAL A 36 -6.59 6.53 -0.60
N GLN A 37 -6.26 7.16 -1.72
CA GLN A 37 -7.05 8.25 -2.30
C GLN A 37 -8.07 7.72 -3.33
N GLU A 38 -7.65 6.80 -4.19
CA GLU A 38 -8.52 6.12 -5.16
C GLU A 38 -7.86 4.86 -5.73
N ILE A 39 -8.66 4.02 -6.38
CA ILE A 39 -8.18 2.84 -7.12
C ILE A 39 -8.59 3.01 -8.58
N ARG A 40 -7.66 2.73 -9.50
CA ARG A 40 -7.83 2.88 -10.95
C ARG A 40 -7.39 1.62 -11.67
N GLY A 41 -7.98 1.35 -12.83
CA GLY A 41 -7.40 0.36 -13.75
C GLY A 41 -6.02 0.82 -14.23
N TYR A 42 -5.14 -0.12 -14.51
CA TYR A 42 -3.85 0.19 -15.09
C TYR A 42 -4.01 0.74 -16.52
N ASP A 43 -3.54 1.95 -16.75
CA ASP A 43 -3.61 2.67 -18.02
C ASP A 43 -2.21 3.16 -18.43
N HIS A 44 -2.13 3.88 -19.55
CA HIS A 44 -0.90 4.40 -20.12
C HIS A 44 -0.06 5.20 -19.11
N VAL A 45 1.15 4.70 -18.85
CA VAL A 45 2.19 5.37 -18.06
C VAL A 45 3.26 5.93 -19.01
N THR A 46 3.56 7.21 -18.86
CA THR A 46 4.67 7.87 -19.57
C THR A 46 5.97 7.47 -18.89
N ARG A 47 6.76 6.63 -19.56
CA ARG A 47 8.05 6.18 -19.05
C ARG A 47 9.07 7.31 -19.01
N ILE A 48 9.94 7.25 -18.02
CA ILE A 48 11.00 8.25 -17.81
C ILE A 48 12.35 7.56 -18.01
N ALA A 49 13.18 8.16 -18.85
CA ALA A 49 14.54 7.67 -19.09
C ALA A 49 15.39 7.77 -17.81
N ASN A 50 16.32 6.84 -17.64
CA ASN A 50 17.29 6.81 -16.53
C ASN A 50 16.67 6.71 -15.13
N THR A 51 15.46 6.15 -15.01
CA THR A 51 14.87 5.81 -13.71
C THR A 51 15.05 4.31 -13.41
N PRO A 52 15.12 3.92 -12.13
CA PRO A 52 15.10 2.51 -11.74
C PRO A 52 13.87 1.78 -12.29
N ALA A 53 14.01 0.49 -12.60
CA ALA A 53 12.96 -0.28 -13.27
C ALA A 53 11.62 -0.37 -12.50
N PHE A 54 11.66 -0.26 -11.17
CA PHE A 54 10.46 -0.23 -10.33
C PHE A 54 9.68 1.09 -10.50
N ILE A 55 10.31 2.18 -10.95
CA ILE A 55 9.61 3.40 -11.36
C ILE A 55 9.16 3.20 -12.80
N LYS A 56 7.86 2.96 -12.99
CA LYS A 56 7.31 2.84 -14.35
C LYS A 56 7.31 4.16 -15.09
N GLY A 57 7.18 5.25 -14.35
CA GLY A 57 7.20 6.61 -14.88
C GLY A 57 6.16 7.47 -14.20
N ILE A 58 5.44 8.27 -14.98
CA ILE A 58 4.41 9.19 -14.49
C ILE A 58 3.12 9.01 -15.27
N THR A 59 2.00 9.33 -14.64
CA THR A 59 0.71 9.46 -15.29
C THR A 59 0.05 10.78 -14.89
N ASN A 60 -0.90 11.26 -15.68
CA ASN A 60 -1.66 12.46 -15.35
C ASN A 60 -3.01 12.05 -14.75
N LEU A 61 -3.20 12.32 -13.46
CA LEU A 61 -4.46 12.12 -12.77
C LEU A 61 -5.11 13.48 -12.51
N ARG A 62 -6.18 13.78 -13.25
CA ARG A 62 -6.98 15.01 -13.10
C ARG A 62 -6.15 16.30 -13.15
N GLY A 63 -5.12 16.34 -14.00
CA GLY A 63 -4.21 17.48 -14.14
C GLY A 63 -3.01 17.46 -13.21
N VAL A 64 -2.89 16.47 -12.32
CA VAL A 64 -1.76 16.28 -11.42
C VAL A 64 -0.84 15.19 -11.95
N ILE A 65 0.46 15.46 -12.01
CA ILE A 65 1.48 14.47 -12.38
C ILE A 65 1.70 13.55 -11.19
N VAL A 66 1.36 12.28 -11.37
CA VAL A 66 1.47 11.25 -10.34
C VAL A 66 2.52 10.22 -10.76
N PRO A 67 3.58 10.03 -9.98
CA PRO A 67 4.58 8.99 -10.21
C PRO A 67 3.97 7.62 -9.98
N ILE A 68 4.29 6.67 -10.86
CA ILE A 68 3.80 5.29 -10.82
C ILE A 68 4.95 4.33 -10.52
N ILE A 69 4.80 3.58 -9.43
CA ILE A 69 5.77 2.60 -8.94
C ILE A 69 5.16 1.20 -9.08
N ASP A 70 5.86 0.28 -9.73
CA ASP A 70 5.41 -1.10 -9.86
C ASP A 70 5.96 -1.93 -8.70
N LEU A 71 5.09 -2.26 -7.74
CA LEU A 71 5.49 -3.02 -6.55
C LEU A 71 5.91 -4.43 -6.91
N ARG A 72 5.43 -4.99 -8.02
CA ARG A 72 5.82 -6.33 -8.47
C ARG A 72 7.28 -6.36 -8.87
N ILE A 73 7.74 -5.31 -9.57
CA ILE A 73 9.17 -5.16 -9.89
C ILE A 73 9.96 -4.89 -8.61
N LYS A 74 9.46 -4.00 -7.74
CA LYS A 74 10.13 -3.65 -6.49
C LYS A 74 10.34 -4.88 -5.59
N PHE A 75 9.35 -5.77 -5.53
CA PHE A 75 9.37 -6.95 -4.67
C PHE A 75 9.95 -8.16 -5.41
N SER A 76 10.55 -7.94 -6.59
CA SER A 76 11.19 -8.97 -7.41
C SER A 76 10.25 -10.15 -7.74
N GLN A 77 8.96 -9.87 -7.94
CA GLN A 77 7.98 -10.86 -8.36
C GLN A 77 8.35 -11.41 -9.74
N GLU A 78 8.31 -12.74 -9.87
CA GLU A 78 8.56 -13.42 -11.13
C GLU A 78 7.30 -13.43 -12.00
N GLY A 79 7.46 -13.42 -13.33
CA GLY A 79 6.33 -13.62 -14.24
C GLY A 79 5.31 -12.47 -14.33
N ILE A 80 5.74 -11.22 -14.09
CA ILE A 80 4.87 -10.03 -14.14
C ILE A 80 4.12 -9.95 -15.47
N THR A 81 2.80 -10.15 -15.43
CA THR A 81 1.89 -9.97 -16.57
C THR A 81 0.95 -8.80 -16.32
N TYR A 82 0.85 -7.90 -17.29
CA TYR A 82 -0.15 -6.83 -17.27
C TYR A 82 -1.42 -7.36 -17.92
N ASN A 83 -2.48 -7.46 -17.14
CA ASN A 83 -3.80 -7.95 -17.55
C ASN A 83 -4.88 -6.98 -17.06
N ASP A 84 -6.15 -7.28 -17.38
CA ASP A 84 -7.29 -6.44 -17.00
C ASP A 84 -7.51 -6.36 -15.47
N ASN A 85 -6.90 -7.25 -14.69
CA ASN A 85 -6.96 -7.23 -13.23
C ASN A 85 -5.90 -6.29 -12.63
N THR A 86 -4.88 -5.90 -13.40
CA THR A 86 -3.83 -5.01 -12.93
C THR A 86 -4.42 -3.63 -12.62
N VAL A 87 -4.23 -3.18 -11.38
CA VAL A 87 -4.76 -1.90 -10.90
C VAL A 87 -3.66 -1.01 -10.35
N VAL A 88 -3.93 0.28 -10.36
CA VAL A 88 -3.13 1.32 -9.75
C VAL A 88 -3.87 1.81 -8.51
N ILE A 89 -3.25 1.65 -7.34
CA ILE A 89 -3.72 2.24 -6.09
C ILE A 89 -3.04 3.59 -5.96
N VAL A 90 -3.84 4.66 -5.92
CA VAL A 90 -3.36 6.02 -5.74
C VAL A 90 -3.36 6.33 -4.25
N LEU A 91 -2.20 6.71 -3.74
CA LEU A 91 -1.92 6.94 -2.33
C LEU A 91 -1.60 8.41 -2.10
N ASN A 92 -2.04 8.94 -0.97
CA ASN A 92 -1.62 10.23 -0.46
C ASN A 92 -0.75 10.04 0.79
N LEU A 93 0.53 10.31 0.64
CA LEU A 93 1.53 10.17 1.70
C LEU A 93 1.99 11.56 2.11
N LEU A 94 1.51 12.00 3.28
CA LEU A 94 1.68 13.36 3.79
C LEU A 94 1.12 14.41 2.80
N ASN A 95 1.99 14.98 1.96
CA ASN A 95 1.67 16.03 0.99
C ASN A 95 1.97 15.60 -0.45
N ARG A 96 2.00 14.29 -0.73
CA ARG A 96 2.43 13.75 -2.02
C ARG A 96 1.49 12.65 -2.48
N VAL A 97 1.14 12.70 -3.75
CA VAL A 97 0.34 11.66 -4.40
C VAL A 97 1.27 10.74 -5.17
N VAL A 98 1.15 9.44 -4.97
CA VAL A 98 1.92 8.40 -5.65
C VAL A 98 0.99 7.26 -6.04
N GLY A 99 1.19 6.68 -7.22
CA GLY A 99 0.48 5.47 -7.64
C GLY A 99 1.36 4.25 -7.48
N ILE A 100 0.81 3.18 -6.92
CA ILE A 100 1.44 1.87 -6.89
C ILE A 100 0.69 0.91 -7.80
N VAL A 101 1.41 0.12 -8.59
CA VAL A 101 0.82 -0.92 -9.45
C VAL A 101 0.86 -2.25 -8.71
N VAL A 102 -0.28 -2.93 -8.68
CA VAL A 102 -0.51 -4.21 -8.01
C VAL A 102 -1.30 -5.15 -8.94
N ASP A 103 -1.37 -6.45 -8.62
CA ASP A 103 -2.07 -7.42 -9.49
C ASP A 103 -3.59 -7.37 -9.34
N GLY A 104 -4.08 -6.91 -8.19
CA GLY A 104 -5.50 -6.71 -7.94
C GLY A 104 -5.75 -6.18 -6.53
N VAL A 105 -6.95 -5.64 -6.31
CA VAL A 105 -7.47 -5.34 -4.96
C VAL A 105 -8.45 -6.43 -4.56
N SER A 106 -8.29 -6.97 -3.36
CA SER A 106 -9.13 -8.06 -2.85
C SER A 106 -10.36 -7.51 -2.13
N ASP A 107 -10.15 -6.85 -0.98
CA ASP A 107 -11.23 -6.31 -0.15
C ASP A 107 -10.70 -5.29 0.88
N VAL A 108 -11.57 -4.74 1.72
CA VAL A 108 -11.21 -3.92 2.88
C VAL A 108 -11.45 -4.71 4.16
N LEU A 109 -10.44 -4.81 5.01
CA LEU A 109 -10.51 -5.54 6.28
C LEU A 109 -10.22 -4.62 7.47
N SER A 110 -11.00 -4.79 8.54
CA SER A 110 -10.73 -4.14 9.83
C SER A 110 -9.95 -5.11 10.72
N LEU A 111 -8.75 -4.71 11.12
CA LEU A 111 -7.88 -5.48 12.01
C LEU A 111 -7.75 -4.75 13.35
N LYS A 112 -7.99 -5.48 14.43
CA LYS A 112 -7.68 -5.01 15.78
C LYS A 112 -6.18 -5.20 16.07
N GLU A 113 -5.66 -4.43 17.01
CA GLU A 113 -4.23 -4.48 17.36
C GLU A 113 -3.78 -5.87 17.84
N ASP A 114 -4.65 -6.63 18.50
CA ASP A 114 -4.38 -8.00 18.95
C ASP A 114 -4.34 -9.03 17.81
N GLN A 115 -4.83 -8.66 16.61
CA GLN A 115 -4.77 -9.48 15.40
C GLN A 115 -3.53 -9.19 14.56
N ILE A 116 -2.72 -8.20 14.96
CA ILE A 116 -1.47 -7.83 14.28
C ILE A 116 -0.30 -8.42 15.07
N CYS A 117 0.36 -9.41 14.48
CA CYS A 117 1.57 -10.01 15.02
C CYS A 117 2.81 -9.31 14.43
N PRO A 118 3.93 -9.23 15.18
CA PRO A 118 5.18 -8.77 14.61
C PRO A 118 5.62 -9.70 13.47
N ALA A 119 6.16 -9.12 12.40
CA ALA A 119 6.66 -9.89 11.28
C ALA A 119 7.83 -10.78 11.72
N PRO A 120 7.81 -12.10 11.46
CA PRO A 120 8.95 -12.97 11.71
C PRO A 120 10.13 -12.54 10.83
N GLU A 121 11.34 -12.47 11.38
CA GLU A 121 12.56 -12.05 10.66
C GLU A 121 12.88 -12.87 9.40
N PHE A 122 12.30 -14.06 9.25
CA PHE A 122 12.55 -14.98 8.13
C PHE A 122 11.38 -15.10 7.14
N ALA A 123 10.19 -14.59 7.46
CA ALA A 123 8.96 -14.98 6.77
C ALA A 123 8.60 -14.10 5.55
N VAL A 124 9.40 -13.10 5.21
CA VAL A 124 8.99 -12.12 4.19
C VAL A 124 10.13 -11.87 3.21
N THR A 125 9.80 -11.94 1.92
CA THR A 125 10.63 -11.52 0.79
C THR A 125 11.01 -10.04 0.84
N LEU A 126 10.37 -9.27 1.72
CA LEU A 126 10.57 -7.85 1.93
C LEU A 126 11.53 -7.55 3.10
N SER A 127 12.35 -6.51 2.97
CA SER A 127 13.11 -5.96 4.09
C SER A 127 12.18 -5.62 5.26
N THR A 128 12.54 -6.06 6.46
CA THR A 128 11.76 -5.88 7.70
C THR A 128 11.51 -4.42 8.08
N GLU A 129 12.27 -3.48 7.50
CA GLU A 129 12.16 -2.03 7.74
C GLU A 129 10.85 -1.40 7.26
N TYR A 130 10.17 -2.00 6.28
CA TYR A 130 8.90 -1.47 5.73
C TYR A 130 7.67 -2.25 6.19
N LEU A 131 7.86 -3.29 6.99
CA LEU A 131 6.76 -4.11 7.49
C LEU A 131 6.22 -3.52 8.78
N THR A 132 4.91 -3.32 8.82
CA THR A 132 4.19 -3.01 10.06
C THR A 132 3.97 -4.28 10.87
N GLY A 133 3.71 -5.40 10.21
CA GLY A 133 3.48 -6.69 10.86
C GLY A 133 2.76 -7.68 9.95
N LEU A 134 2.27 -8.76 10.53
CA LEU A 134 1.37 -9.73 9.89
C LEU A 134 0.00 -9.65 10.54
N GLY A 135 -1.03 -9.37 9.74
CA GLY A 135 -2.42 -9.48 10.15
C GLY A 135 -2.91 -10.91 9.98
N SER A 136 -3.59 -11.45 10.99
CA SER A 136 -4.25 -12.75 10.91
C SER A 136 -5.74 -12.59 11.16
N LEU A 137 -6.56 -12.85 10.14
CA LEU A 137 -8.03 -12.80 10.22
C LEU A 137 -8.63 -14.03 9.57
N ASP A 138 -9.39 -14.83 10.32
CA ASP A 138 -10.12 -16.00 9.80
C ASP A 138 -9.26 -16.91 8.90
N GLU A 139 -8.06 -17.28 9.39
CA GLU A 139 -7.04 -18.09 8.69
C GLU A 139 -6.35 -17.42 7.49
N ARG A 140 -6.72 -16.18 7.14
CA ARG A 140 -6.01 -15.38 6.15
C ARG A 140 -4.83 -14.65 6.78
N MET A 141 -3.67 -14.75 6.13
CA MET A 141 -2.45 -14.04 6.51
C MET A 141 -2.27 -12.84 5.58
N LEU A 142 -2.07 -11.67 6.17
CA LEU A 142 -1.93 -10.40 5.46
C LEU A 142 -0.60 -9.76 5.84
N ILE A 143 0.22 -9.43 4.85
CA ILE A 143 1.47 -8.72 5.09
C ILE A 143 1.16 -7.22 5.19
N LEU A 144 1.23 -6.67 6.40
CA LEU A 144 0.94 -5.25 6.62
C LEU A 144 2.18 -4.41 6.32
N VAL A 145 2.04 -3.47 5.40
CA VAL A 145 3.14 -2.67 4.88
C VAL A 145 2.99 -1.21 5.29
N ASP A 146 4.06 -0.66 5.86
CA ASP A 146 4.21 0.77 6.09
C ASP A 146 4.60 1.43 4.76
N ILE A 147 3.58 1.82 4.00
CA ILE A 147 3.76 2.37 2.66
C ILE A 147 4.48 3.73 2.66
N GLU A 148 4.44 4.45 3.78
CA GLU A 148 5.18 5.70 3.93
C GLU A 148 6.68 5.41 4.02
N LYS A 149 7.10 4.46 4.85
CA LYS A 149 8.51 4.04 4.92
C LYS A 149 8.99 3.38 3.64
N LEU A 150 8.15 2.54 3.04
CA LEU A 150 8.48 1.84 1.80
C LEU A 150 8.84 2.80 0.67
N LEU A 151 8.32 4.02 0.72
CA LEU A 151 8.53 5.01 -0.33
C LEU A 151 9.43 6.17 0.12
N SER A 152 9.82 6.32 1.39
CA SER A 152 10.44 7.55 1.92
C SER A 152 11.95 7.71 1.75
N SER A 153 12.74 6.63 1.72
CA SER A 153 14.16 6.75 2.12
C SER A 153 15.17 7.07 1.01
N GLU A 154 15.04 6.52 -0.20
CA GLU A 154 16.00 6.77 -1.31
C GLU A 154 15.33 6.91 -2.68
N GLU A 155 14.20 6.24 -2.87
CA GLU A 155 13.49 6.20 -4.15
C GLU A 155 12.67 7.47 -4.38
N MET A 156 12.24 8.12 -3.30
CA MET A 156 11.50 9.38 -3.35
C MET A 156 12.34 10.58 -3.78
N ALA A 157 13.66 10.56 -3.60
CA ALA A 157 14.54 11.63 -4.09
C ALA A 157 14.53 11.70 -5.63
N LEU A 158 14.46 10.54 -6.29
CA LEU A 158 14.31 10.44 -7.74
C LEU A 158 12.90 10.83 -8.20
N VAL A 159 11.86 10.41 -7.46
CA VAL A 159 10.46 10.74 -7.76
C VAL A 159 10.18 12.25 -7.66
N ASP A 160 10.68 12.94 -6.63
CA ASP A 160 10.51 14.39 -6.47
C ASP A 160 11.21 15.20 -7.57
N SER A 161 12.35 14.71 -8.08
CA SER A 161 13.07 15.34 -9.19
C SER A 161 12.28 15.27 -10.50
N VAL A 162 11.49 14.19 -10.64
CA VAL A 162 10.67 13.89 -11.81
C VAL A 162 9.35 14.67 -11.81
N ALA A 163 8.68 14.79 -10.65
CA ALA A 163 7.37 15.45 -10.56
C ALA A 163 7.46 16.99 -10.62
N LYS A 164 8.67 17.56 -10.44
CA LYS A 164 8.94 19.01 -10.52
C LYS A 164 9.51 19.46 -11.87
N GLY A 165 9.68 18.53 -12.83
CA GLY A 165 10.19 18.78 -14.18
C GLY A 165 9.13 19.28 -15.14
#